data_AF-A0AA48RCB7-F1
#
_entry.id   AF-A0AA48RCB7-F1
#
_cell.length_a   1.000
_cell.length_b   1.000
_cell.length_c   1.000
_cell.angle_alpha   90.00
_cell.angle_beta   90.00
_cell.angle_gamma   90.00
#
_symmetry.space_group_name_H-M   'P 1'
#
loop_
_entity.id
_entity.type
_entity.pdbx_description
1 polymer ?
#
loop_
_entity_poly.entity_id
_entity_poly.type
_entity_poly.pdbx_seq_one_letter_code
_entity_poly.pdbx_strand_id
1 'polypeptide(L)' 'MSNAYVIEIDDVAVGVVVRQGEADGGRRYCFYAANAPFRSIEGKAFRTPDKARKAAIALMGKTSKSTRAETVLRH' A
#
# COMPACT_ATOMS: atom_id res chain seq x y z
N MET A 1 -2.44 7.14 -22.10
CA MET A 1 -2.27 7.63 -20.71
C MET A 1 -1.72 6.48 -19.87
N SER A 2 -0.72 6.73 -19.02
CA SER A 2 -0.16 5.69 -18.14
C SER A 2 -1.26 5.07 -17.29
N ASN A 3 -1.34 3.74 -17.28
CA ASN A 3 -2.25 2.99 -16.41
C ASN A 3 -1.57 2.60 -15.08
N ALA A 4 -0.39 3.14 -14.77
CA ALA A 4 0.37 2.79 -13.58
C ALA A 4 0.96 4.04 -12.90
N TYR A 5 0.93 4.05 -11.56
CA TYR A 5 1.45 5.12 -10.72
C TYR A 5 2.38 4.51 -9.67
N VAL A 6 3.63 4.96 -9.59
CA VAL A 6 4.50 4.59 -8.47
C VAL A 6 4.10 5.39 -7.24
N ILE A 7 4.02 4.73 -6.09
CA ILE A 7 3.81 5.38 -4.80
C ILE A 7 5.14 5.37 -4.06
N GLU A 8 5.63 6.55 -3.75
CA GLU A 8 6.82 6.79 -2.93
C GLU A 8 6.40 7.52 -1.66
N ILE A 9 6.99 7.10 -0.53
CA ILE A 9 6.83 7.77 0.75
C ILE A 9 8.18 7.79 1.45
N ASP A 10 8.61 8.96 1.92
CA ASP A 10 9.91 9.19 2.58
C ASP A 10 11.08 8.57 1.78
N ASP A 11 11.13 8.86 0.48
CA ASP A 11 12.14 8.36 -0.48
C ASP A 11 12.17 6.84 -0.69
N VAL A 12 11.17 6.12 -0.19
CA VAL A 12 11.03 4.67 -0.38
C VAL A 12 9.87 4.38 -1.34
N ALA A 13 10.15 3.62 -2.41
CA ALA A 13 9.12 3.04 -3.25
C ALA A 13 8.33 1.99 -2.44
N VAL A 14 7.05 2.28 -2.17
CA VAL A 14 6.19 1.41 -1.36
C VAL A 14 5.35 0.47 -2.21
N GLY A 15 5.10 0.84 -3.47
CA GLY A 15 4.33 0.03 -4.41
C GLY A 15 3.95 0.77 -5.68
N VAL A 16 3.22 0.07 -6.54
CA VAL A 16 2.62 0.60 -7.77
C VAL A 16 1.11 0.47 -7.71
N VAL A 17 0.40 1.47 -8.20
CA VAL A 17 -1.05 1.45 -8.39
C VAL A 17 -1.33 1.32 -9.87
N VAL A 18 -2.04 0.27 -10.26
CA VAL A 18 -2.46 0.05 -11.64
C VAL A 18 -3.94 0.38 -11.79
N ARG A 19 -4.28 1.23 -12.76
CA ARG A 19 -5.64 1.43 -13.21
C ARG A 19 -6.09 0.20 -14.01
N GLN A 20 -6.88 -0.65 -13.36
CA GLN A 20 -7.69 -1.66 -14.02
C GLN A 20 -8.76 -0.95 -14.87
N GLY A 21 -9.19 -1.57 -15.96
CA GLY A 21 -10.12 -0.99 -16.95
C GLY A 21 -11.52 -0.66 -16.40
N GLU A 22 -12.56 -1.15 -17.09
CA GLU A 22 -13.91 -1.16 -16.55
C GLU A 22 -13.90 -1.96 -15.24
N ALA A 23 -14.07 -1.30 -14.09
CA ALA A 23 -14.15 -1.95 -12.79
C ALA A 23 -15.49 -1.59 -12.16
N ASP A 24 -16.26 -2.61 -11.82
CA ASP A 24 -17.57 -2.46 -11.21
C ASP A 24 -17.49 -1.60 -9.93
N GLY A 25 -18.40 -0.64 -9.80
CA GLY A 25 -18.47 0.22 -8.61
C GLY A 25 -17.35 1.26 -8.46
N GLY A 26 -16.60 1.55 -9.53
CA GLY A 26 -15.66 2.69 -9.60
C GLY A 26 -14.35 2.51 -8.84
N ARG A 27 -14.08 1.30 -8.32
CA ARG A 27 -12.80 0.95 -7.67
C ARG A 27 -11.85 0.35 -8.69
N ARG A 28 -11.26 1.22 -9.52
CA ARG A 28 -10.45 0.84 -10.67
C ARG A 28 -8.94 0.85 -10.43
N TYR A 29 -8.48 1.14 -9.22
CA TYR A 29 -7.04 1.30 -8.95
C TYR A 29 -6.55 0.23 -7.98
N CYS A 30 -5.83 -0.78 -8.47
CA CYS A 30 -5.28 -1.85 -7.65
C CYS A 30 -3.85 -1.54 -7.21
N PHE A 31 -3.57 -1.71 -5.92
CA PHE A 31 -2.24 -1.52 -5.35
C PHE A 31 -1.44 -2.83 -5.36
N TYR A 32 -0.16 -2.75 -5.72
CA TYR A 32 0.81 -3.85 -5.64
C TYR A 32 2.03 -3.37 -4.85
N ALA A 33 2.36 -4.06 -3.77
CA ALA A 33 3.40 -3.69 -2.82
C ALA A 33 4.79 -3.97 -3.40
N ALA A 34 5.70 -3.02 -3.21
CA ALA A 34 7.12 -3.20 -3.54
C ALA A 34 7.89 -3.91 -2.41
N ASN A 35 7.39 -3.88 -1.17
CA ASN A 35 8.06 -4.47 -0.02
C ASN A 35 7.08 -5.03 1.02
N ALA A 36 7.59 -5.88 1.92
CA ALA A 36 6.79 -6.68 2.87
C ALA A 36 5.85 -5.88 3.79
N PRO A 37 6.26 -4.72 4.37
CA PRO A 37 5.38 -3.87 5.17
C PRO A 37 4.03 -3.50 4.53
N PHE A 38 3.97 -3.38 3.19
CA PHE A 38 2.76 -2.97 2.47
C PHE A 38 1.92 -4.13 1.94
N ARG A 39 2.36 -5.40 2.12
CA ARG A 39 1.62 -6.58 1.62
C ARG A 39 0.21 -6.72 2.19
N SER A 40 -0.09 -6.11 3.34
CA SER A 40 -1.44 -6.13 3.93
C SER A 40 -2.50 -5.38 3.09
N ILE A 41 -2.08 -4.58 2.11
CA ILE A 41 -2.97 -3.93 1.13
C ILE A 41 -2.68 -4.36 -0.32
N GLU A 42 -1.90 -5.41 -0.52
CA GLU A 42 -1.66 -6.04 -1.82
C GLU A 42 -2.98 -6.40 -2.52
N GLY A 43 -3.08 -6.09 -3.81
CA GLY A 43 -4.25 -6.37 -4.64
C GLY A 43 -5.50 -5.56 -4.29
N LYS A 44 -5.46 -4.70 -3.26
CA LYS A 44 -6.64 -3.94 -2.83
C LYS A 44 -7.02 -2.89 -3.89
N ALA A 45 -8.31 -2.88 -4.24
CA ALA A 45 -8.87 -1.91 -5.18
C ALA A 45 -9.33 -0.62 -4.47
N PHE A 46 -8.93 0.51 -5.04
CA PHE A 46 -9.22 1.85 -4.56
C PHE A 46 -9.98 2.67 -5.63
N ARG A 47 -10.71 3.69 -5.17
CA ARG A 47 -11.40 4.64 -6.05
C ARG A 47 -10.46 5.63 -6.73
N THR A 48 -9.32 5.94 -6.11
CA THR A 48 -8.30 6.85 -6.62
C THR A 48 -6.91 6.40 -6.17
N PRO A 49 -5.84 6.75 -6.91
CA PRO A 49 -4.45 6.50 -6.47
C PRO A 49 -4.13 7.15 -5.10
N ASP A 50 -4.69 8.33 -4.81
CA ASP A 50 -4.50 9.02 -3.53
C ASP A 50 -5.04 8.20 -2.33
N LYS A 51 -6.15 7.48 -2.51
CA LYS A 51 -6.68 6.59 -1.47
C LYS A 51 -5.74 5.40 -1.22
N ALA A 52 -5.08 4.89 -2.26
CA ALA A 52 -4.06 3.85 -2.11
C ALA A 52 -2.83 4.38 -1.36
N ARG A 53 -2.34 5.59 -1.71
CA ARG A 53 -1.25 6.27 -0.99
C ARG A 53 -1.56 6.46 0.49
N LYS A 54 -2.74 6.97 0.83
CA LYS A 54 -3.18 7.15 2.23
C LYS A 54 -3.22 5.82 3.00
N ALA A 55 -3.65 4.73 2.36
CA ALA A 55 -3.63 3.41 2.97
C ALA A 55 -2.20 2.93 3.25
N ALA A 56 -1.25 3.15 2.32
CA ALA A 56 0.16 2.84 2.53
C ALA A 56 0.77 3.67 3.68
N ILE A 57 0.52 4.99 3.75
CA ILE A 57 0.96 5.85 4.86
C ILE A 57 0.45 5.31 6.21
N ALA A 58 -0.81 4.87 6.27
CA ALA A 58 -1.40 4.33 7.49
C ALA A 58 -0.72 3.02 7.97
N LEU A 59 -0.05 2.27 7.10
CA LEU A 59 0.72 1.09 7.48
C LEU A 59 2.06 1.45 8.13
N MET A 60 2.71 2.52 7.68
CA MET A 60 3.97 3.00 8.30
C MET A 60 3.77 3.45 9.75
N GLY A 61 2.62 4.06 10.06
CA GLY A 61 2.25 4.41 11.43
C GLY A 61 1.94 3.20 12.32
N LYS A 62 1.70 2.01 11.74
CA LYS A 62 1.41 0.77 12.47
C LYS A 62 2.66 -0.08 12.68
N THR A 63 3.59 -0.12 11.73
CA THR A 63 4.86 -0.85 11.87
C THR A 63 5.70 -0.31 13.04
N SER A 64 5.71 1.01 13.29
CA SER A 64 6.43 1.59 14.44
C SER A 64 5.88 1.14 15.80
N LYS A 65 4.62 0.71 15.88
CA LYS A 65 4.00 0.16 17.10
C LYS A 65 4.14 -1.35 17.21
N SER A 66 4.28 -2.07 16.09
CA SER A 66 4.39 -3.53 16.08
C SER A 66 5.80 -4.03 16.39
N THR A 67 6.86 -3.32 15.97
CA THR A 67 8.25 -3.75 16.23
C THR A 67 8.64 -3.66 17.72
N ARG A 68 7.90 -2.93 18.56
CA ARG A 68 8.12 -2.92 20.02
C ARG A 68 7.54 -4.13 20.76
N ALA A 69 6.66 -4.90 20.13
CA ALA A 69 5.96 -6.01 20.78
C ALA A 69 6.57 -7.40 20.50
N GLU A 70 7.43 -7.55 19.49
CA GLU A 70 7.90 -8.87 19.02
C GLU A 70 9.32 -9.25 19.48
N THR A 71 10.04 -8.36 20.19
CA THR A 71 11.39 -8.64 20.71
C THR A 71 11.42 -9.21 22.13
N VAL A 72 10.29 -9.35 22.82
CA VAL A 72 10.27 -9.70 24.27
C VAL A 72 10.06 -11.19 24.57
N LEU A 73 10.01 -12.08 23.57
CA LEU A 73 9.77 -13.51 23.80
C LEU A 73 10.81 -14.41 23.12
N ARG A 74 12.07 -14.30 23.57
CA ARG A 74 13.05 -15.39 23.48
C ARG A 74 13.87 -15.45 24.78
N HIS A 75 13.39 -16.23 25.74
CA HIS A 75 14.16 -16.78 26.84
C HIS A 75 13.89 -18.27 26.92
#